data_AF-A0A0W8JBC2-F1
#
_entry.id   AF-A0A0W8JBC2-F1
#
_cell.length_a   1.000
_cell.length_b   1.000
_cell.length_c   1.000
_cell.angle_alpha   90.00
_cell.angle_beta   90.00
_cell.angle_gamma   90.00
#
_symmetry.space_group_name_H-M   'P 1'
#
loop_
_entity.id
_entity.type
_entity.pdbx_description
1 polymer ?
#
loop_
_entity_poly.entity_id
_entity_poly.type
_entity_poly.pdbx_seq_one_letter_code
_entity_poly.pdbx_strand_id
1 'polypeptide(L)'
;MEVAKQLGLTQIQLSNILRGREPLTQQFVQSFCRYLHVDPYLFMPSLIKQQREGQQQVKLVNRVIIDGDIDSVYVDGNQVVIEYRSSVR
;
A
#
# COMPACT_ATOMS: atom_id res chain seq x y z
N MET A 1 15.29 -12.36 18.06
CA MET A 1 14.64 -11.06 18.36
C MET A 1 15.10 -9.95 17.42
N GLU A 2 16.39 -9.88 17.11
CA GLU A 2 17.00 -8.87 16.22
C GLU A 2 16.23 -8.65 14.91
N VAL A 3 15.99 -9.71 14.14
CA VAL A 3 15.34 -9.64 12.82
C VAL A 3 13.94 -9.02 12.90
N ALA A 4 13.10 -9.46 13.84
CA ALA A 4 11.74 -8.92 13.97
C ALA A 4 11.76 -7.41 14.27
N LYS A 5 12.67 -6.98 15.15
CA LYS A 5 12.86 -5.55 15.48
C LYS A 5 13.37 -4.75 14.29
N GLN A 6 14.34 -5.26 13.54
CA GLN A 6 14.88 -4.61 12.34
C GLN A 6 13.82 -4.45 11.24
N LEU A 7 12.81 -5.31 11.23
CA LEU A 7 11.68 -5.26 10.29
C LEU A 7 10.48 -4.46 10.82
N GLY A 8 10.55 -3.91 12.04
CA GLY A 8 9.44 -3.19 12.66
C GLY A 8 8.24 -4.07 13.04
N LEU A 9 8.46 -5.36 13.27
CA LEU A 9 7.42 -6.36 13.56
C LEU A 9 7.58 -6.95 14.96
N THR A 10 6.45 -7.41 15.51
CA THR A 10 6.49 -8.31 16.66
C THR A 10 6.95 -9.71 16.24
N GLN A 11 7.46 -10.50 17.20
CA GLN A 11 7.87 -11.88 16.95
C GLN A 11 6.70 -12.75 16.46
N ILE A 12 5.50 -12.50 16.99
CA ILE A 12 4.29 -13.24 16.63
C ILE A 12 3.93 -12.96 15.17
N GLN A 13 3.94 -11.68 14.75
CA GLN A 13 3.70 -11.30 13.34
C GLN A 13 4.74 -11.94 12.41
N LEU A 14 6.03 -11.84 12.73
CA LEU A 14 7.06 -12.47 11.91
C LEU A 14 6.84 -14.00 11.81
N SER A 15 6.52 -14.66 12.91
CA SER A 15 6.22 -16.10 12.93
C SER A 15 4.98 -16.44 12.08
N ASN A 16 3.92 -15.64 12.16
CA ASN A 16 2.71 -15.83 11.36
C ASN A 16 3.00 -15.68 9.86
N ILE A 17 3.75 -14.65 9.47
CA ILE A 17 4.15 -14.41 8.09
C ILE A 17 5.00 -15.58 7.56
N LEU A 18 6.03 -16.00 8.31
CA LEU A 18 6.90 -17.11 7.89
C LEU A 18 6.18 -18.46 7.83
N ARG A 19 5.14 -18.67 8.64
CA ARG A 19 4.29 -19.86 8.60
C ARG A 19 3.19 -19.79 7.54
N GLY A 20 3.10 -18.70 6.77
CA GLY A 20 2.06 -18.49 5.77
C GLY A 20 0.66 -18.25 6.35
N ARG A 21 0.56 -17.87 7.63
CA ARG A 21 -0.72 -17.52 8.29
C ARG A 21 -1.15 -16.09 7.98
N GLU A 22 -0.22 -15.25 7.58
CA GLU A 22 -0.45 -13.87 7.14
C GLU A 22 0.11 -13.69 5.72
N PRO A 23 -0.53 -12.86 4.88
CA PRO A 23 -0.04 -12.61 3.52
C PRO A 23 1.28 -11.84 3.55
N LEU A 24 2.15 -12.13 2.57
CA LEU A 24 3.37 -11.37 2.32
C LEU A 24 2.99 -10.01 1.71
N THR A 25 3.03 -8.95 2.52
CA THR A 25 2.81 -7.59 2.02
C THR A 25 4.03 -7.10 1.23
N GLN A 26 3.82 -6.19 0.27
CA GLN A 26 4.93 -5.58 -0.47
C GLN A 26 5.92 -4.87 0.46
N GLN A 27 5.43 -4.23 1.52
CA GLN A 27 6.25 -3.57 2.54
C GLN A 27 7.15 -4.58 3.29
N PHE A 28 6.58 -5.72 3.70
CA PHE A 28 7.35 -6.80 4.35
C PHE A 28 8.44 -7.30 3.42
N VAL A 29 8.07 -7.65 2.19
CA VAL A 29 8.96 -8.19 1.17
C VAL A 29 10.13 -7.24 0.90
N GLN A 30 9.86 -5.95 0.70
CA GLN A 30 10.92 -4.95 0.50
C GLN A 30 11.82 -4.81 1.73
N SER A 31 11.25 -4.78 2.93
CA SER A 31 12.03 -4.60 4.17
C SER A 31 12.90 -5.82 4.48
N PHE A 32 12.37 -7.01 4.24
CA PHE A 32 13.07 -8.28 4.42
C PHE A 32 14.20 -8.47 3.41
N CYS A 33 13.94 -8.21 2.13
CA CYS A 33 14.98 -8.26 1.10
C CYS A 33 16.08 -7.20 1.34
N ARG A 34 15.72 -5.99 1.79
CA ARG A 34 16.69 -4.97 2.21
C ARG A 34 17.54 -5.41 3.40
N TYR A 35 16.94 -6.06 4.40
CA TYR A 35 17.67 -6.64 5.54
C TYR A 35 18.67 -7.72 5.09
N LEU A 36 18.32 -8.49 4.06
CA LEU A 36 19.19 -9.51 3.47
C LEU A 36 20.17 -8.96 2.42
N HIS A 37 20.17 -7.65 2.17
CA HIS A 37 20.97 -7.01 1.11
C HIS A 37 20.74 -7.59 -0.29
N VAL A 38 19.50 -7.99 -0.60
CA VAL A 38 19.11 -8.52 -1.91
C VAL A 38 18.04 -7.63 -2.58
N ASP A 39 18.10 -7.53 -3.91
CA ASP A 39 17.06 -6.87 -4.68
C ASP A 39 15.88 -7.84 -4.93
N PRO A 40 14.68 -7.58 -4.39
CA PRO A 40 13.52 -8.45 -4.55
C PRO A 40 13.14 -8.67 -6.03
N TYR A 41 13.42 -7.71 -6.92
CA TYR A 41 13.11 -7.80 -8.34
C TYR A 41 14.10 -8.63 -9.16
N LEU A 42 15.24 -9.03 -8.57
CA LEU A 42 16.21 -9.92 -9.20
C LEU A 42 16.04 -11.39 -8.79
N PHE A 43 15.46 -11.65 -7.61
CA PHE A 43 15.45 -12.99 -7.02
C PHE A 43 14.06 -13.59 -6.84
N MET A 44 12.97 -12.79 -6.82
CA MET A 44 11.62 -13.35 -6.65
C MET A 44 10.89 -13.49 -8.00
N PRO A 45 10.56 -14.73 -8.42
CA PRO A 45 9.92 -14.99 -9.71
C PRO A 45 8.63 -14.21 -9.94
N SER A 46 7.82 -14.03 -8.88
CA SER A 46 6.57 -13.27 -8.95
C SER A 46 6.79 -11.79 -9.25
N LEU A 47 7.82 -11.16 -8.65
CA LEU A 47 8.14 -9.76 -8.90
C LEU A 47 8.88 -9.55 -10.21
N ILE A 48 9.75 -10.47 -10.61
CA ILE A 48 10.39 -10.46 -11.94
C ILE A 48 9.31 -10.48 -13.03
N LYS A 49 8.31 -11.36 -12.88
CA LYS A 49 7.18 -11.45 -13.79
C LYS A 49 6.38 -10.15 -13.81
N GLN A 50 6.06 -9.61 -12.63
CA GLN A 50 5.34 -8.34 -12.51
C GLN A 50 6.08 -7.14 -13.15
N GLN A 51 7.40 -7.07 -13.01
CA GLN A 51 8.20 -6.01 -13.66
C GLN A 51 8.19 -6.14 -15.18
N ARG A 52 8.23 -7.37 -15.71
CA ARG A 52 8.14 -7.64 -17.16
C ARG A 52 6.75 -7.37 -17.72
N GLU A 53 5.71 -7.61 -16.94
CA GLU A 53 4.31 -7.40 -17.33
C GLU A 53 3.87 -5.94 -17.25
N GLY A 54 4.73 -5.05 -16.76
CA GLY A 54 4.71 -3.63 -17.11
C GLY A 54 3.36 -2.92 -16.91
N GLN A 55 2.59 -3.25 -15.88
CA GLN A 55 1.40 -2.48 -15.48
C GLN A 55 0.91 -2.95 -14.10
N GLN A 56 1.49 -2.38 -13.03
CA GLN A 56 0.80 -2.40 -11.75
C GLN A 56 -0.31 -1.34 -11.79
N GLN A 57 -1.57 -1.79 -11.90
CA GLN A 57 -2.71 -0.92 -11.61
C GLN A 57 -2.69 -0.61 -10.11
N VAL A 58 -2.12 0.53 -9.73
CA VAL A 58 -2.13 1.00 -8.34
C VAL A 58 -3.51 1.58 -8.07
N LYS A 59 -4.26 0.95 -7.17
CA LYS A 59 -5.53 1.50 -6.68
C LYS A 59 -5.25 2.62 -5.69
N LEU A 60 -5.38 3.86 -6.13
CA LEU A 60 -5.31 5.05 -5.28
C LEU A 60 -6.68 5.31 -4.64
N VAL A 61 -6.69 5.64 -3.35
CA VAL A 61 -7.90 6.01 -2.61
C VAL A 61 -7.67 7.37 -1.97
N ASN A 62 -8.47 8.36 -2.36
CA ASN A 62 -8.47 9.66 -1.72
C ASN A 62 -9.65 9.75 -0.75
N ARG A 63 -9.43 10.31 0.45
CA ARG A 63 -10.47 10.58 1.45
C ARG A 63 -10.40 12.06 1.79
N VAL A 64 -11.50 12.76 1.54
CA VAL A 64 -11.60 14.20 1.74
C VAL A 64 -12.67 14.46 2.79
N ILE A 65 -12.36 15.33 3.75
CA ILE A 65 -13.31 15.86 4.73
C ILE A 65 -13.68 17.26 4.28
N ILE A 66 -14.98 17.56 4.23
CA ILE A 66 -15.50 18.86 3.84
C ILE A 66 -16.24 19.46 5.03
N ASP A 67 -15.92 20.71 5.35
CA ASP A 67 -16.59 21.51 6.37
C ASP A 67 -17.80 22.23 5.74
N GLY A 68 -18.86 21.46 5.53
CA GLY A 68 -20.09 21.87 4.87
C GLY A 68 -20.99 20.68 4.51
N ASP A 69 -22.14 20.98 3.93
CA ASP A 69 -23.08 19.97 3.45
C ASP A 69 -22.76 19.64 1.98
N ILE A 70 -22.44 18.37 1.72
CA ILE A 70 -22.15 17.88 0.35
C ILE A 70 -23.47 17.77 -0.41
N ASP A 71 -23.56 18.45 -1.55
CA ASP A 71 -24.72 18.43 -2.44
C ASP A 71 -24.60 17.34 -3.51
N SER A 72 -23.44 17.23 -4.15
CA SER A 72 -23.20 16.25 -5.22
C SER A 72 -21.73 15.83 -5.34
N VAL A 73 -21.49 14.60 -5.82
CA VAL A 73 -20.16 14.08 -6.13
C VAL A 73 -20.21 13.36 -7.47
N TYR A 74 -19.39 13.78 -8.42
CA TYR A 74 -19.31 13.16 -9.74
C TYR A 74 -17.90 13.22 -10.33
N VAL A 75 -17.71 12.51 -11.44
CA VAL A 75 -16.46 12.48 -12.19
C VAL A 75 -16.66 13.26 -13.49
N ASP A 76 -15.79 14.23 -13.74
CA ASP A 76 -15.69 14.94 -15.03
C ASP A 76 -14.29 14.74 -15.62
N GLY A 77 -14.19 13.91 -16.65
CA GLY A 77 -12.92 13.50 -17.23
C GLY A 77 -11.98 12.85 -16.22
N ASN A 78 -10.90 13.57 -15.89
CA ASN A 78 -9.89 13.14 -14.91
C ASN A 78 -10.05 13.81 -13.52
N GLN A 79 -11.17 14.48 -13.26
CA GLN A 79 -11.42 15.21 -12.03
C GLN A 79 -12.56 14.57 -11.23
N VAL A 80 -12.42 14.61 -9.90
CA VAL A 80 -13.53 14.34 -8.98
C VAL A 80 -14.08 15.70 -8.54
N VAL A 81 -15.31 16.01 -8.93
CA VAL A 81 -16.00 17.24 -8.57
C VAL A 81 -16.85 16.97 -7.34
N ILE A 82 -16.68 17.80 -6.30
CA ILE A 82 -17.47 17.72 -5.08
C ILE A 82 -18.12 19.09 -4.87
N GLU A 83 -19.43 19.14 -5.04
CA GLU A 83 -20.22 20.34 -4.79
C GLU A 83 -20.67 20.33 -3.34
N TYR A 84 -20.41 21.43 -2.62
CA TYR A 84 -20.78 21.55 -1.22
C TYR A 84 -21.11 23.00 -0.87
N ARG A 85 -22.01 23.16 0.11
CA ARG A 85 -22.36 24.45 0.69
C ARG A 85 -21.67 24.58 2.04
N SER A 86 -20.94 25.68 2.22
CA SER A 86 -20.35 26.04 3.52
C SER A 86 -20.95 27.36 4.01
N SER A 87 -21.29 27.41 5.29
CA SER A 87 -21.81 28.62 5.93
C SER A 87 -20.65 29.56 6.21
N VAL A 88 -20.35 30.47 5.28
CA VAL A 88 -19.35 31.52 5.51
C VAL A 88 -19.88 32.44 6.62
N ARG A 89 -19.20 32.47 7.77
CA ARG A 89 -19.39 33.48 8.81
C ARG A 89 -18.37 34.59 8.65
#